data_AF-A0A6M0QBD5-F1
#
_entry.id   AF-A0A6M0QBD5-F1
#
_cell.length_a   1.000
_cell.length_b   1.000
_cell.length_c   1.000
_cell.angle_alpha   90.00
_cell.angle_beta   90.00
_cell.angle_gamma   90.00
#
_symmetry.space_group_name_H-M   'P 1'
#
loop_
_entity.id
_entity.type
_entity.pdbx_description
1 polymer ?
#
loop_
_entity_poly.entity_id
_entity_poly.type
_entity_poly.pdbx_seq_one_letter_code
_entity_poly.pdbx_strand_id
1 'polypeptide(L)'
;MPILKEFELDLDYIEDNAYISRLMRENGWEYYEATRFDYEKNWKEKRMKLRDEMRCIASLYENFFKKTKFKNDKCWKITVQGVKEIYNSDIKTVGEVTEVQVIFDISSYFQLEEYEKKKLILEALKKGIDLVVEKEQWDKNLFDQPYQEIINIDYINNYVWQSKTSPSRKFIAEVFCEHKINTFDISLNIKTRSGEEIKSVKVISERPNEWSFVSHLGSLKWISKEEVALINVKETKQWTVKF
;
A
#
# COMPACT_ATOMS: atom_id res chain seq x y z
N MET A 1 -7.75 -23.47 4.12
CA MET A 1 -7.82 -22.57 5.28
C MET A 1 -7.22 -21.24 4.87
N PRO A 2 -7.98 -20.14 4.97
CA PRO A 2 -7.45 -18.82 4.64
C PRO A 2 -6.29 -18.46 5.58
N ILE A 3 -5.31 -17.73 5.07
CA ILE A 3 -4.23 -17.17 5.88
C ILE A 3 -4.39 -15.67 5.80
N LEU A 4 -4.64 -15.02 6.94
CA LEU A 4 -4.71 -13.55 7.00
C LEU A 4 -3.38 -12.96 6.55
N LYS A 5 -3.42 -12.19 5.47
CA LYS A 5 -2.22 -11.67 4.80
C LYS A 5 -2.37 -10.26 4.26
N GLU A 6 -3.58 -9.72 4.22
CA GLU A 6 -3.89 -8.42 3.64
C GLU A 6 -4.72 -7.58 4.59
N PHE A 7 -4.35 -6.31 4.70
CA PHE A 7 -5.04 -5.32 5.50
C PHE A 7 -5.33 -4.11 4.62
N GLU A 8 -6.59 -3.72 4.51
CA GLU A 8 -7.02 -2.62 3.66
C GLU A 8 -7.75 -1.55 4.48
N LEU A 9 -7.47 -0.28 4.18
CA LEU A 9 -8.30 0.87 4.50
C LEU A 9 -8.97 1.30 3.19
N ASP A 10 -10.29 1.20 3.14
CA ASP A 10 -11.10 1.59 1.99
C ASP A 10 -12.10 2.69 2.38
N LEU A 11 -12.70 3.34 1.39
CA LEU A 11 -13.75 4.31 1.59
C LEU A 11 -15.05 3.87 0.96
N ASP A 12 -16.11 3.98 1.75
CA ASP A 12 -17.47 3.92 1.24
C ASP A 12 -17.77 5.15 0.39
N TYR A 13 -18.52 4.96 -0.69
CA TYR A 13 -19.00 6.08 -1.49
C TYR A 13 -20.00 6.91 -0.68
N ILE A 14 -19.69 8.20 -0.52
CA ILE A 14 -20.60 9.17 0.11
C ILE A 14 -21.29 9.97 -0.99
N GLU A 15 -22.59 9.75 -1.12
CA GLU A 15 -23.43 10.44 -2.09
C GLU A 15 -23.63 11.91 -1.74
N ASP A 16 -23.37 12.80 -2.72
CA ASP A 16 -23.85 14.19 -2.65
C ASP A 16 -25.29 14.24 -3.16
N ASN A 17 -26.25 13.98 -2.27
CA ASN A 17 -27.68 13.99 -2.59
C ASN A 17 -28.16 15.28 -3.25
N ALA A 18 -27.57 16.44 -2.90
CA ALA A 18 -27.92 17.72 -3.50
C ALA A 18 -27.42 17.80 -4.95
N TYR A 19 -26.20 17.33 -5.21
CA TYR A 19 -25.65 17.28 -6.55
C TYR A 19 -26.34 16.24 -7.44
N ILE A 20 -26.58 15.03 -6.93
CA ILE A 20 -27.32 13.97 -7.62
C ILE A 20 -28.71 14.46 -8.01
N SER A 21 -29.44 15.08 -7.07
CA SER A 21 -30.76 15.65 -7.36
C SER A 21 -30.72 16.74 -8.44
N ARG A 22 -29.64 17.53 -8.49
CA ARG A 22 -29.43 18.53 -9.55
C ARG A 22 -29.17 17.86 -10.90
N LEU A 23 -28.32 16.84 -10.95
CA LEU A 23 -28.02 16.09 -12.17
C LEU A 23 -29.28 15.44 -12.77
N MET A 24 -30.13 14.84 -11.94
CA MET A 24 -31.41 14.27 -12.36
C MET A 24 -32.33 15.32 -12.98
N ARG A 25 -32.45 16.51 -12.37
CA ARG A 25 -33.30 17.59 -12.90
C ARG A 25 -32.78 18.21 -14.19
N GLU A 26 -31.48 18.45 -14.28
CA GLU A 26 -30.86 19.16 -15.41
C GLU A 26 -30.72 18.28 -16.65
N ASN A 27 -30.49 16.97 -16.47
CA ASN A 27 -30.20 16.05 -17.58
C ASN A 27 -31.32 15.04 -17.85
N GLY A 28 -32.37 15.01 -17.01
CA GLY A 28 -33.44 13.99 -17.10
C GLY A 28 -32.96 12.58 -16.77
N TRP A 29 -31.84 12.45 -16.05
CA TRP A 29 -31.22 11.17 -15.69
C TRP A 29 -31.99 10.44 -14.60
N GLU A 30 -31.96 9.11 -14.66
CA GLU A 30 -32.36 8.28 -13.53
C GLU A 30 -31.35 8.38 -12.38
N TYR A 31 -31.79 8.05 -11.16
CA TYR A 31 -30.94 8.12 -9.97
C TYR A 31 -29.64 7.31 -10.14
N TYR A 32 -29.71 6.10 -10.72
CA TYR A 32 -28.52 5.27 -10.98
C TYR A 32 -27.52 5.93 -11.93
N GLU A 33 -27.99 6.62 -12.97
CA GLU A 33 -27.12 7.31 -13.92
C GLU A 33 -26.46 8.52 -13.25
N ALA A 34 -27.23 9.28 -12.46
CA ALA A 34 -26.73 10.42 -11.71
C ALA A 34 -25.72 10.04 -10.62
N THR A 35 -25.95 8.96 -9.86
CA THR A 35 -25.03 8.46 -8.83
C THR A 35 -23.76 7.91 -9.45
N ARG A 36 -23.86 7.15 -10.55
CA ARG A 36 -22.69 6.66 -11.29
C ARG A 36 -21.85 7.82 -11.80
N PHE A 37 -22.47 8.87 -12.34
CA PHE A 37 -21.76 10.05 -12.82
C PHE A 37 -21.07 10.80 -11.68
N ASP A 38 -21.75 11.00 -10.54
CA ASP A 38 -21.15 11.62 -9.36
C ASP A 38 -19.95 10.81 -8.84
N TYR A 39 -20.09 9.48 -8.72
CA TYR A 39 -18.99 8.62 -8.32
C TYR A 39 -17.77 8.78 -9.23
N GLU A 40 -17.96 8.64 -10.54
CA GLU A 40 -16.86 8.72 -11.52
C GLU A 40 -16.19 10.10 -11.50
N LYS A 41 -16.96 11.17 -11.31
CA LYS A 41 -16.46 12.54 -11.35
C LYS A 41 -15.84 13.02 -10.05
N ASN A 42 -16.42 12.66 -8.90
CA ASN A 42 -16.12 13.30 -7.61
C ASN A 42 -15.55 12.35 -6.55
N TRP A 43 -15.73 11.04 -6.70
CA TRP A 43 -15.34 10.04 -5.68
C TRP A 43 -14.20 9.11 -6.11
N LYS A 44 -14.24 8.63 -7.35
CA LYS A 44 -13.34 7.58 -7.85
C LYS A 44 -11.87 7.96 -7.69
N GLU A 45 -11.49 9.18 -8.08
CA GLU A 45 -10.11 9.65 -7.96
C GLU A 45 -9.65 9.73 -6.49
N LYS A 46 -10.52 10.23 -5.60
CA LYS A 46 -10.22 10.30 -4.16
C LYS A 46 -10.02 8.91 -3.56
N ARG A 47 -10.93 7.98 -3.86
CA ARG A 47 -10.81 6.58 -3.40
C ARG A 47 -9.56 5.91 -3.96
N MET A 48 -9.27 6.09 -5.25
CA MET A 48 -8.04 5.57 -5.87
C MET A 48 -6.78 6.16 -5.23
N LYS A 49 -6.77 7.46 -4.95
CA LYS A 49 -5.65 8.16 -4.30
C LYS A 49 -5.43 7.64 -2.89
N LEU A 50 -6.47 7.52 -2.06
CA LEU A 50 -6.31 6.93 -0.73
C LEU A 50 -5.78 5.49 -0.83
N ARG A 51 -6.36 4.67 -1.72
CA ARG A 51 -5.94 3.28 -1.92
C ARG A 51 -4.49 3.17 -2.35
N ASP A 52 -3.97 4.12 -3.13
CA ASP A 52 -2.55 4.17 -3.44
C ASP A 52 -1.73 4.59 -2.21
N GLU A 53 -2.09 5.71 -1.57
CA GLU A 53 -1.34 6.29 -0.45
C GLU A 53 -1.25 5.33 0.75
N MET A 54 -2.32 4.58 1.04
CA MET A 54 -2.37 3.65 2.17
C MET A 54 -1.43 2.45 2.02
N ARG A 55 -1.09 2.04 0.79
CA ARG A 55 -0.29 0.81 0.57
C ARG A 55 1.11 0.92 1.14
N CYS A 56 1.66 2.12 1.28
CA CYS A 56 2.98 2.30 1.91
C CYS A 56 3.00 1.88 3.39
N ILE A 57 1.87 1.96 4.09
CA ILE A 57 1.71 1.53 5.48
C ILE A 57 1.13 0.13 5.57
N ALA A 58 0.10 -0.18 4.77
CA ALA A 58 -0.51 -1.50 4.77
C ALA A 58 0.51 -2.60 4.40
N SER A 59 1.31 -2.41 3.35
CA SER A 59 2.33 -3.37 2.95
C SER A 59 3.42 -3.54 4.01
N LEU A 60 3.76 -2.46 4.72
CA LEU A 60 4.72 -2.48 5.82
C LEU A 60 4.18 -3.29 7.01
N TYR A 61 2.92 -3.08 7.38
CA TYR A 61 2.22 -3.85 8.41
C TYR A 61 2.18 -5.33 8.04
N GLU A 62 1.77 -5.66 6.80
CA GLU A 62 1.75 -7.02 6.28
C GLU A 62 3.12 -7.70 6.36
N ASN A 63 4.20 -6.97 6.06
CA ASN A 63 5.57 -7.51 6.12
C ASN A 63 6.03 -7.83 7.55
N PHE A 64 5.67 -7.01 8.54
CA PHE A 64 5.90 -7.34 9.94
C PHE A 64 4.98 -8.45 10.43
N PHE A 65 3.69 -8.39 10.08
CA PHE A 65 2.69 -9.37 10.48
C PHE A 65 3.01 -10.78 10.01
N LYS A 66 3.53 -10.95 8.77
CA LYS A 66 4.00 -12.26 8.27
C LYS A 66 4.98 -12.96 9.22
N LYS A 67 5.78 -12.21 9.99
CA LYS A 67 6.78 -12.75 10.92
C LYS A 67 6.16 -13.40 12.16
N THR A 68 4.92 -13.02 12.52
CA THR A 68 4.20 -13.60 13.68
C THR A 68 3.72 -15.02 13.41
N LYS A 69 3.67 -15.42 12.13
CA LYS A 69 3.18 -16.73 11.67
C LYS A 69 1.75 -17.02 12.15
N PHE A 70 0.95 -15.99 12.38
CA PHE A 70 -0.45 -16.10 12.74
C PHE A 70 -1.20 -16.93 11.70
N LYS A 71 -2.11 -17.78 12.19
CA LYS A 71 -3.00 -18.61 11.38
C LYS A 71 -4.40 -18.48 11.94
N ASN A 72 -5.38 -18.43 11.05
CA ASN A 72 -6.80 -18.47 11.38
C ASN A 72 -7.54 -19.27 10.31
N ASP A 73 -8.84 -19.47 10.49
CA ASP A 73 -9.72 -20.12 9.53
C ASP A 73 -10.88 -19.21 9.07
N LYS A 74 -10.86 -17.93 9.46
CA LYS A 74 -11.95 -16.97 9.28
C LYS A 74 -11.81 -16.14 8.01
N CYS A 75 -10.64 -15.54 7.81
CA CYS A 75 -10.44 -14.58 6.74
C CYS A 75 -8.99 -14.55 6.24
N TRP A 76 -8.82 -14.20 4.97
CA TRP A 76 -7.51 -13.90 4.39
C TRP A 76 -7.23 -12.40 4.36
N LYS A 77 -8.26 -11.56 4.58
CA LYS A 77 -8.20 -10.10 4.52
C LYS A 77 -9.11 -9.44 5.56
N ILE A 78 -8.62 -8.33 6.12
CA ILE A 78 -9.44 -7.37 6.88
C ILE A 78 -9.53 -6.07 6.07
N THR A 79 -10.76 -5.64 5.78
CA THR A 79 -11.06 -4.35 5.18
C THR A 79 -11.66 -3.43 6.24
N VAL A 80 -10.93 -2.38 6.56
CA VAL A 80 -11.35 -1.29 7.42
C VAL A 80 -12.02 -0.24 6.53
N GLN A 81 -13.33 -0.10 6.64
CA GLN A 81 -14.13 0.90 5.93
C GLN A 81 -14.10 2.22 6.70
N GLY A 82 -13.44 3.22 6.12
CA GLY A 82 -13.45 4.59 6.63
C GLY A 82 -14.76 5.28 6.32
N VAL A 83 -15.53 5.61 7.36
CA VAL A 83 -16.85 6.25 7.25
C VAL A 83 -16.90 7.53 8.07
N LYS A 84 -17.77 8.48 7.72
CA LYS A 84 -17.95 9.72 8.50
C LYS A 84 -18.65 9.46 9.84
N GLU A 85 -19.59 8.54 9.83
CA GLU A 85 -20.35 8.08 10.98
C GLU A 85 -20.59 6.57 10.85
N ILE A 86 -20.54 5.85 11.98
CA ILE A 86 -20.79 4.40 11.98
C ILE A 86 -22.29 4.19 11.82
N TYR A 87 -22.68 3.61 10.69
CA TYR A 87 -24.07 3.27 10.41
C TYR A 87 -24.31 1.76 10.48
N ASN A 88 -23.25 0.95 10.49
CA ASN A 88 -23.31 -0.47 10.71
C ASN A 88 -22.13 -0.93 11.59
N SER A 89 -22.39 -1.19 12.86
CA SER A 89 -21.38 -1.71 13.80
C SER A 89 -21.08 -3.20 13.63
N ASP A 90 -21.85 -3.92 12.81
CA ASP A 90 -21.63 -5.34 12.61
C ASP A 90 -20.33 -5.59 11.84
N ILE A 91 -19.41 -6.33 12.45
CA ILE A 91 -18.27 -6.91 11.76
C ILE A 91 -18.77 -8.13 10.99
N LYS A 92 -18.64 -8.11 9.66
CA LYS A 92 -19.14 -9.19 8.78
C LYS A 92 -17.98 -9.83 8.03
N THR A 93 -18.07 -11.15 7.83
CA THR A 93 -17.12 -11.88 7.00
C THR A 93 -17.87 -12.45 5.81
N VAL A 94 -17.53 -12.00 4.60
CA VAL A 94 -18.14 -12.45 3.36
C VAL A 94 -17.04 -12.82 2.38
N GLY A 95 -17.08 -14.04 1.83
CA GLY A 95 -16.03 -14.53 0.92
C GLY A 95 -14.63 -14.51 1.55
N GLU A 96 -14.53 -14.83 2.84
CA GLU A 96 -13.29 -14.81 3.63
C GLU A 96 -12.62 -13.42 3.73
N VAL A 97 -13.37 -12.34 3.46
CA VAL A 97 -12.99 -10.95 3.73
C VAL A 97 -13.81 -10.46 4.91
N THR A 98 -13.14 -9.99 5.96
CA THR A 98 -13.79 -9.39 7.12
C THR A 98 -13.83 -7.88 6.98
N GLU A 99 -15.02 -7.30 7.08
CA GLU A 99 -15.26 -5.86 6.99
C GLU A 99 -15.63 -5.27 8.34
N VAL A 100 -15.10 -4.08 8.63
CA VAL A 100 -15.35 -3.33 9.86
C VAL A 100 -15.32 -1.83 9.58
N GLN A 101 -16.22 -1.07 10.19
CA GLN A 101 -16.26 0.39 10.04
C GLN A 101 -15.42 1.09 11.10
N VAL A 102 -14.73 2.15 10.70
CA VAL A 102 -14.06 3.10 11.60
C VAL A 102 -14.36 4.53 11.15
N ILE A 103 -14.42 5.45 12.10
CA ILE A 103 -14.57 6.88 11.79
C ILE A 103 -13.29 7.36 11.12
N PHE A 104 -13.42 7.90 9.91
CA PHE A 104 -12.30 8.44 9.13
C PHE A 104 -12.76 9.67 8.33
N ASP A 105 -12.21 10.84 8.68
CA ASP A 105 -12.48 12.08 7.94
C ASP A 105 -11.56 12.19 6.73
N ILE A 106 -12.06 11.74 5.58
CA ILE A 106 -11.35 11.81 4.31
C ILE A 106 -11.04 13.24 3.86
N SER A 107 -11.87 14.21 4.23
CA SER A 107 -11.68 15.61 3.81
C SER A 107 -10.47 16.20 4.53
N SER A 108 -10.39 15.97 5.84
CA SER A 108 -9.24 16.38 6.64
C SER A 108 -7.98 15.62 6.24
N TYR A 109 -8.08 14.31 5.94
CA TYR A 109 -6.94 13.50 5.51
C TYR A 109 -6.20 14.07 4.30
N PHE A 110 -6.92 14.55 3.27
CA PHE A 110 -6.27 15.07 2.06
C PHE A 110 -5.58 16.43 2.25
N GLN A 111 -5.79 17.09 3.39
CA GLN A 111 -5.12 18.34 3.76
C GLN A 111 -3.85 18.11 4.60
N LEU A 112 -3.61 16.87 5.03
CA LEU A 112 -2.46 16.53 5.85
C LEU A 112 -1.18 16.39 5.01
N GLU A 113 -0.06 16.68 5.67
CA GLU A 113 1.28 16.37 5.17
C GLU A 113 1.53 14.86 5.14
N GLU A 114 2.50 14.43 4.32
CA GLU A 114 2.79 13.01 4.09
C GLU A 114 2.99 12.20 5.37
N TYR A 115 3.70 12.77 6.35
CA TYR A 115 3.99 12.12 7.62
C TYR A 115 2.72 11.90 8.46
N GLU A 116 1.87 12.92 8.57
CA GLU A 116 0.62 12.84 9.33
C GLU A 116 -0.40 11.90 8.67
N LYS A 117 -0.42 11.85 7.33
CA LYS A 117 -1.21 10.85 6.61
C LYS A 117 -0.80 9.42 6.96
N LYS A 118 0.51 9.12 7.01
CA LYS A 118 1.02 7.80 7.38
C LYS A 118 0.56 7.37 8.78
N LYS A 119 0.62 8.29 9.75
CA LYS A 119 0.09 8.06 11.11
C LYS A 119 -1.40 7.74 11.07
N LEU A 120 -2.19 8.58 10.41
CA LEU A 120 -3.64 8.43 10.37
C LEU A 120 -4.06 7.10 9.70
N ILE A 121 -3.36 6.69 8.63
CA ILE A 121 -3.58 5.39 7.99
C ILE A 121 -3.30 4.25 8.98
N LEU A 122 -2.15 4.28 9.67
CA LEU A 122 -1.80 3.24 10.64
C LEU A 122 -2.81 3.17 11.79
N GLU A 123 -3.22 4.31 12.33
CA GLU A 123 -4.21 4.40 13.40
C GLU A 123 -5.58 3.87 12.96
N ALA A 124 -6.04 4.22 11.76
CA ALA A 124 -7.31 3.74 11.22
C ALA A 124 -7.28 2.22 11.04
N LEU A 125 -6.22 1.69 10.42
CA LEU A 125 -6.01 0.25 10.30
C LEU A 125 -5.99 -0.42 11.68
N LYS A 126 -5.25 0.14 12.63
CA LYS A 126 -5.14 -0.42 13.99
C LYS A 126 -6.48 -0.50 14.69
N LYS A 127 -7.28 0.58 14.64
CA LYS A 127 -8.63 0.62 15.23
C LYS A 127 -9.52 -0.47 14.64
N GLY A 128 -9.55 -0.61 13.32
CA GLY A 128 -10.36 -1.63 12.67
C GLY A 128 -9.88 -3.05 12.98
N ILE A 129 -8.57 -3.29 12.94
CA ILE A 129 -7.97 -4.58 13.30
C ILE A 129 -8.29 -4.95 14.74
N ASP A 130 -8.20 -4.01 15.70
CA ASP A 130 -8.51 -4.26 17.11
C ASP A 130 -9.95 -4.71 17.33
N LEU A 131 -10.90 -4.09 16.65
CA LEU A 131 -12.31 -4.49 16.70
C LEU A 131 -12.51 -5.94 16.22
N VAL A 132 -11.81 -6.33 15.14
CA VAL A 132 -11.87 -7.71 14.63
C VAL A 132 -11.18 -8.69 15.59
N VAL A 133 -10.01 -8.34 16.11
CA VAL A 133 -9.25 -9.16 17.07
C VAL A 133 -10.05 -9.42 18.34
N GLU A 134 -10.73 -8.40 18.87
CA GLU A 134 -11.58 -8.51 20.05
C GLU A 134 -12.76 -9.45 19.80
N LYS A 135 -13.47 -9.25 18.68
CA LYS A 135 -14.61 -10.10 18.29
C LYS A 135 -14.21 -11.56 18.11
N GLU A 136 -13.12 -11.81 17.40
CA GLU A 136 -12.66 -13.17 17.09
C GLU A 136 -11.79 -13.78 18.20
N GLN A 137 -11.56 -13.05 19.30
CA GLN A 137 -10.74 -13.45 20.45
C GLN A 137 -9.33 -13.91 20.06
N TRP A 138 -8.72 -13.22 19.10
CA TRP A 138 -7.34 -13.49 18.69
C TRP A 138 -6.33 -12.92 19.69
N ASP A 139 -5.12 -13.49 19.71
CA ASP A 139 -4.03 -12.94 20.52
C ASP A 139 -3.62 -11.56 19.99
N LYS A 140 -4.05 -10.53 20.70
CA LYS A 140 -3.80 -9.13 20.37
C LYS A 140 -2.31 -8.80 20.22
N ASN A 141 -1.42 -9.49 20.95
CA ASN A 141 0.01 -9.22 20.86
C ASN A 141 0.57 -9.47 19.45
N LEU A 142 0.00 -10.42 18.71
CA LEU A 142 0.40 -10.72 17.33
C LEU A 142 0.05 -9.58 16.36
N PHE A 143 -0.89 -8.71 16.72
CA PHE A 143 -1.31 -7.56 15.91
C PHE A 143 -0.73 -6.24 16.44
N ASP A 144 -0.45 -6.16 17.75
CA ASP A 144 0.24 -5.02 18.37
C ASP A 144 1.71 -4.94 17.96
N GLN A 145 2.39 -6.08 17.80
CA GLN A 145 3.81 -6.12 17.41
C GLN A 145 4.08 -5.37 16.09
N PRO A 146 3.43 -5.70 14.95
CA PRO A 146 3.63 -4.95 13.71
C PRO A 146 3.33 -3.45 13.82
N TYR A 147 2.33 -3.06 14.59
CA TYR A 147 1.98 -1.67 14.82
C TYR A 147 3.14 -0.92 15.51
N GLN A 148 3.71 -1.48 16.57
CA GLN A 148 4.85 -0.88 17.28
C GLN A 148 6.12 -0.85 16.42
N GLU A 149 6.39 -1.90 15.65
CA GLU A 149 7.54 -1.94 14.75
C GLU A 149 7.51 -0.81 13.70
N ILE A 150 6.34 -0.50 13.15
CA ILE A 150 6.19 0.62 12.19
C ILE A 150 6.55 1.96 12.84
N ILE A 151 6.08 2.18 14.08
CA ILE A 151 6.41 3.39 14.84
C ILE A 151 7.91 3.47 15.11
N ASN A 152 8.53 2.36 15.53
CA ASN A 152 9.95 2.29 15.86
C ASN A 152 10.86 2.60 14.66
N ILE A 153 10.41 2.32 13.44
CA ILE A 153 11.16 2.65 12.21
C ILE A 153 10.69 3.97 11.55
N ASP A 154 9.93 4.78 12.27
CA ASP A 154 9.43 6.09 11.82
C ASP A 154 8.66 6.03 10.49
N TYR A 155 7.84 4.98 10.31
CA TYR A 155 6.99 4.81 9.13
C TYR A 155 7.77 4.76 7.80
N ILE A 156 9.05 4.37 7.86
CA ILE A 156 9.93 4.23 6.69
C ILE A 156 9.75 2.84 6.08
N ASN A 157 9.19 2.77 4.87
CA ASN A 157 9.04 1.53 4.12
C ASN A 157 10.06 1.46 2.98
N ASN A 158 11.31 1.21 3.35
CA ASN A 158 12.42 1.07 2.40
C ASN A 158 13.02 -0.32 2.52
N TYR A 159 13.37 -0.94 1.40
CA TYR A 159 13.96 -2.29 1.41
C TYR A 159 14.80 -2.56 0.17
N VAL A 160 15.77 -3.45 0.32
CA VAL A 160 16.49 -4.06 -0.83
C VAL A 160 15.64 -5.22 -1.33
N TRP A 161 15.13 -5.11 -2.55
CA TRP A 161 14.31 -6.15 -3.16
C TRP A 161 15.17 -7.31 -3.67
N GLN A 162 16.27 -7.01 -4.36
CA GLN A 162 17.22 -7.99 -4.86
C GLN A 162 18.64 -7.42 -4.83
N SER A 163 19.63 -8.27 -4.57
CA SER A 163 21.04 -7.92 -4.70
C SER A 163 21.81 -8.94 -5.52
N LYS A 164 22.91 -8.52 -6.16
CA LYS A 164 23.76 -9.39 -6.96
C LYS A 164 25.21 -8.93 -7.00
N THR A 165 26.12 -9.86 -6.69
CA THR A 165 27.56 -9.65 -6.77
C THR A 165 28.05 -9.58 -8.22
N SER A 166 28.99 -8.69 -8.50
CA SER A 166 29.58 -8.52 -9.83
C SER A 166 30.38 -9.74 -10.29
N PRO A 167 30.60 -9.91 -11.61
CA PRO A 167 31.46 -10.97 -12.13
C PRO A 167 32.91 -10.89 -11.60
N SER A 168 33.40 -9.68 -11.35
CA SER A 168 34.72 -9.44 -10.73
C SER A 168 34.74 -9.71 -9.23
N ARG A 169 33.57 -9.95 -8.61
CA ARG A 169 33.37 -10.11 -7.16
C ARG A 169 33.83 -8.91 -6.32
N LYS A 170 34.01 -7.74 -6.93
CA LYS A 170 34.42 -6.51 -6.23
C LYS A 170 33.24 -5.66 -5.78
N PHE A 171 32.10 -5.79 -6.46
CA PHE A 171 30.94 -4.92 -6.28
C PHE A 171 29.67 -5.73 -6.01
N ILE A 172 28.70 -5.08 -5.39
CA ILE A 172 27.35 -5.57 -5.16
C ILE A 172 26.41 -4.53 -5.75
N ALA A 173 25.49 -4.97 -6.62
CA ALA A 173 24.38 -4.14 -7.06
C ALA A 173 23.13 -4.51 -6.26
N GLU A 174 22.33 -3.51 -5.90
CA GLU A 174 21.08 -3.64 -5.16
C GLU A 174 19.96 -2.91 -5.90
N VAL A 175 18.80 -3.56 -5.99
CA VAL A 175 17.54 -2.92 -6.34
C VAL A 175 16.95 -2.41 -5.03
N PHE A 176 17.11 -1.13 -4.77
CA PHE A 176 16.59 -0.47 -3.57
C PHE A 176 15.23 0.14 -3.87
N CYS A 177 14.25 -0.16 -3.02
CA CYS A 177 12.88 0.31 -3.14
C CYS A 177 12.55 1.28 -2.01
N GLU A 178 11.95 2.42 -2.34
CA GLU A 178 11.36 3.36 -1.40
C GLU A 178 9.85 3.43 -1.64
N HIS A 179 9.05 2.85 -0.75
CA HIS A 179 7.59 2.91 -0.82
C HIS A 179 7.11 4.15 -0.04
N LYS A 180 7.01 5.28 -0.75
CA LYS A 180 6.54 6.55 -0.21
C LYS A 180 5.02 6.63 -0.31
N ILE A 181 4.45 7.67 0.30
CA ILE A 181 3.01 7.86 0.27
C ILE A 181 2.49 8.20 -1.13
N ASN A 182 3.24 9.00 -1.90
CA ASN A 182 2.81 9.46 -3.22
C ASN A 182 3.47 8.69 -4.38
N THR A 183 4.58 8.00 -4.12
CA THR A 183 5.35 7.29 -5.16
C THR A 183 5.97 6.01 -4.64
N PHE A 184 6.25 5.08 -5.56
CA PHE A 184 7.17 3.98 -5.34
C PHE A 184 8.41 4.22 -6.20
N ASP A 185 9.55 4.48 -5.56
CA ASP A 185 10.80 4.75 -6.25
C ASP A 185 11.69 3.51 -6.24
N ILE A 186 12.30 3.19 -7.38
CA ILE A 186 13.30 2.12 -7.50
C ILE A 186 14.63 2.74 -7.92
N SER A 187 15.66 2.42 -7.15
CA SER A 187 17.05 2.82 -7.40
C SER A 187 17.94 1.61 -7.59
N LEU A 188 18.93 1.74 -8.48
CA LEU A 188 20.04 0.81 -8.62
C LEU A 188 21.24 1.37 -7.86
N ASN A 189 21.57 0.71 -6.75
CA ASN A 189 22.67 1.10 -5.88
C ASN A 189 23.83 0.13 -6.09
N ILE A 190 25.02 0.66 -6.36
CA ILE A 190 26.25 -0.09 -6.52
C ILE A 190 27.16 0.21 -5.34
N LYS A 191 27.60 -0.84 -4.67
CA LYS A 191 28.44 -0.75 -3.47
C LYS A 191 29.68 -1.64 -3.63
N THR A 192 30.76 -1.30 -2.94
CA THR A 192 31.88 -2.22 -2.72
C THR A 192 31.44 -3.36 -1.80
N ARG A 193 32.26 -4.43 -1.67
CA ARG A 193 32.00 -5.48 -0.66
C ARG A 193 32.08 -4.98 0.78
N SER A 194 32.78 -3.88 1.05
CA SER A 194 32.81 -3.27 2.39
C SER A 194 31.56 -2.44 2.69
N GLY A 195 30.66 -2.26 1.72
CA GLY A 195 29.40 -1.53 1.86
C GLY A 195 29.50 -0.05 1.48
N GLU A 196 30.66 0.43 1.02
CA GLU A 196 30.84 1.79 0.52
C GLU A 196 30.03 1.98 -0.76
N GLU A 197 29.19 3.02 -0.81
CA GLU A 197 28.41 3.36 -1.99
C GLU A 197 29.29 3.98 -3.07
N ILE A 198 29.28 3.36 -4.25
CA ILE A 198 29.97 3.86 -5.44
C ILE A 198 29.03 4.73 -6.27
N LYS A 199 27.77 4.28 -6.41
CA LYS A 199 26.78 4.96 -7.23
C LYS A 199 25.36 4.58 -6.82
N SER A 200 24.47 5.55 -6.81
CA SER A 200 23.03 5.35 -6.60
C SER A 200 22.28 6.10 -7.69
N VAL A 201 21.42 5.41 -8.43
CA VAL A 201 20.62 6.01 -9.52
C VAL A 201 19.18 5.56 -9.41
N LYS A 202 18.27 6.53 -9.21
CA LYS A 202 16.83 6.29 -9.36
C LYS A 202 16.50 6.01 -10.82
N VAL A 203 15.94 4.84 -11.09
CA VAL A 203 15.62 4.38 -12.45
C VAL A 203 14.13 4.39 -12.76
N ILE A 204 13.28 4.29 -11.73
CA ILE A 204 11.83 4.24 -11.87
C ILE A 204 11.20 5.05 -10.72
N SER A 205 10.10 5.73 -11.04
CA SER A 205 9.14 6.28 -10.07
C SER A 205 7.74 5.99 -10.61
N GLU A 206 6.90 5.36 -9.78
CA GLU A 206 5.59 4.83 -10.17
C GLU A 206 4.54 5.15 -9.09
N ARG A 207 3.25 4.93 -9.38
CA ARG A 207 2.21 4.97 -8.35
C ARG A 207 2.55 4.01 -7.19
N PRO A 208 2.26 4.37 -5.92
CA PRO A 208 2.65 3.62 -4.73
C PRO A 208 1.74 2.41 -4.45
N ASN A 209 1.31 1.74 -5.50
CA ASN A 209 0.44 0.57 -5.43
C ASN A 209 1.11 -0.58 -6.17
N GLU A 210 1.13 -1.76 -5.55
CA GLU A 210 1.80 -2.96 -6.07
C GLU A 210 1.43 -3.20 -7.52
N TRP A 211 0.15 -3.08 -7.87
CA TRP A 211 -0.36 -3.30 -9.23
C TRP A 211 0.36 -2.47 -10.31
N SER A 212 0.93 -1.33 -9.93
CA SER A 212 1.67 -0.45 -10.81
C SER A 212 3.16 -0.84 -10.89
N PHE A 213 3.80 -1.14 -9.76
CA PHE A 213 5.26 -1.29 -9.71
C PHE A 213 5.79 -2.73 -9.76
N VAL A 214 5.03 -3.78 -9.38
CA VAL A 214 5.62 -5.15 -9.34
C VAL A 214 6.09 -5.62 -10.71
N SER A 215 5.47 -5.13 -11.79
CA SER A 215 5.86 -5.51 -13.16
C SER A 215 7.29 -5.06 -13.53
N HIS A 216 7.83 -4.05 -12.83
CA HIS A 216 9.19 -3.56 -13.02
C HIS A 216 10.24 -4.40 -12.28
N LEU A 217 9.85 -5.12 -11.22
CA LEU A 217 10.73 -5.92 -10.36
C LEU A 217 10.96 -7.34 -10.93
N GLY A 218 11.72 -7.42 -12.02
CA GLY A 218 11.98 -8.68 -12.75
C GLY A 218 13.30 -9.37 -12.39
N SER A 219 14.42 -9.01 -13.03
CA SER A 219 15.73 -9.61 -12.73
C SER A 219 16.87 -8.60 -12.75
N LEU A 220 17.76 -8.71 -11.76
CA LEU A 220 19.01 -7.98 -11.70
C LEU A 220 20.14 -8.78 -12.41
N LYS A 221 20.77 -8.19 -13.44
CA LYS A 221 21.85 -8.83 -14.21
C LYS A 221 23.03 -7.88 -14.40
N TRP A 222 24.25 -8.39 -14.20
CA TRP A 222 25.46 -7.71 -14.61
C TRP A 222 25.67 -7.92 -16.10
N ILE A 223 25.72 -6.83 -16.86
CA ILE A 223 25.96 -6.84 -18.31
C ILE A 223 27.47 -6.85 -18.58
N SER A 224 28.25 -6.20 -17.71
CA SER A 224 29.71 -6.22 -17.73
C SER A 224 30.25 -6.19 -16.29
N LYS A 225 31.56 -5.93 -16.12
CA LYS A 225 32.18 -5.77 -14.80
C LYS A 225 31.77 -4.47 -14.08
N GLU A 226 31.26 -3.50 -14.83
CA GLU A 226 31.02 -2.10 -14.44
C GLU A 226 29.60 -1.63 -14.85
N GLU A 227 28.76 -2.55 -15.32
CA GLU A 227 27.41 -2.23 -15.77
C GLU A 227 26.40 -3.27 -15.28
N VAL A 228 25.33 -2.78 -14.68
CA VAL A 228 24.23 -3.59 -14.16
C VAL A 228 22.90 -3.14 -14.77
N ALA A 229 22.02 -4.09 -15.05
CA ALA A 229 20.68 -3.88 -15.55
C ALA A 229 19.62 -4.45 -14.58
N LEU A 230 18.59 -3.66 -14.32
CA LEU A 230 17.29 -4.18 -13.88
C LEU A 230 16.46 -4.45 -15.13
N ILE A 231 15.96 -5.68 -15.28
CA ILE A 231 15.10 -6.10 -16.39
C ILE A 231 13.71 -6.33 -15.82
N ASN A 232 12.67 -5.81 -16.45
CA ASN A 232 11.29 -5.98 -15.99
C ASN A 232 10.82 -7.45 -16.12
N VAL A 233 9.71 -7.81 -15.47
CA VAL A 233 9.20 -9.20 -15.42
C VAL A 233 8.94 -9.78 -16.82
N LYS A 234 8.51 -8.95 -17.77
CA LYS A 234 8.21 -9.37 -19.15
C LYS A 234 9.44 -9.37 -20.08
N GLU A 235 10.62 -9.01 -19.58
CA GLU A 235 11.86 -8.85 -20.35
C GLU A 235 11.75 -7.88 -21.56
N THR A 236 10.82 -6.94 -21.51
CA THR A 236 10.57 -5.93 -22.56
C THR A 236 11.21 -4.58 -22.29
N LYS A 237 11.57 -4.31 -21.03
CA LYS A 237 12.21 -3.05 -20.59
C LYS A 237 13.39 -3.38 -19.71
N GLN A 238 14.44 -2.57 -19.83
CA GLN A 238 15.60 -2.64 -18.94
C GLN A 238 16.07 -1.24 -18.57
N TRP A 239 16.61 -1.11 -17.37
CA TRP A 239 17.24 0.10 -16.85
C TRP A 239 18.67 -0.23 -16.45
N THR A 240 19.64 0.44 -17.07
CA THR A 240 21.07 0.17 -16.87
C THR A 240 21.75 1.27 -16.09
N VAL A 241 22.73 0.89 -15.28
CA VAL A 241 23.64 1.81 -14.61
C VAL A 241 25.07 1.33 -14.84
N LYS A 242 25.88 2.23 -15.41
CA LYS A 242 27.33 2.08 -15.56
C LYS A 242 28.07 2.96 -14.55
N PHE A 243 29.19 2.50 -14.01
CA PHE A 243 30.02 3.24 -13.06
C PHE A 243 31.51 3.06 -13.34
#